data_AF-A0A369QCQ9-F1
#
_entry.id   AF-A0A369QCQ9-F1
#
_cell.length_a   1.000
_cell.length_b   1.000
_cell.length_c   1.000
_cell.angle_alpha   90.00
_cell.angle_beta   90.00
_cell.angle_gamma   90.00
#
_symmetry.space_group_name_H-M   'P 1'
#
loop_
_entity.id
_entity.type
_entity.pdbx_description
1 polymer ?
#
loop_
_entity_poly.entity_id
_entity_poly.type
_entity_poly.pdbx_seq_one_letter_code
_entity_poly.pdbx_strand_id
1 'polypeptide(L)'
;MTGSTKRVKPTLMDKKLPPHVRQNLIYVGEELDIDKQLAVGFGGVVSINDEDERSEDAERECERSTEGQRSQRWAGQSEGTRQARSLAEARLRSESLTDHYLSGEREVLDRYDANFTVTNFGLWVVAPSYPLGVDGPQFHLVIFLPQNPSARPASWGWGVRKLGKFPKFVGPRHTNFPYHDICAQGPLGEAWQPQDGVRQLLNLYSSWLFRHCYLEEIGKWPGRQWGATALYRRTEFHADEWCGCGKFARYRDCHMDADLALSQRDAEAEHIANFNTLHFKRNPPKALKSFIRSEWSKVPAHPLI
;
A
#
# COMPACT_ATOMS: atom_id res chain seq x y z
N MET A 1 -5.02 21.04 39.27
CA MET A 1 -4.16 20.31 38.30
C MET A 1 -4.90 19.06 37.87
N THR A 2 -5.68 19.14 36.79
CA THR A 2 -6.40 17.99 36.23
C THR A 2 -5.44 17.25 35.31
N GLY A 3 -4.97 16.08 35.77
CA GLY A 3 -4.13 15.19 34.97
C GLY A 3 -4.89 14.76 33.72
N SER A 4 -4.50 15.34 32.58
CA SER A 4 -4.94 14.86 31.27
C SER A 4 -4.36 13.46 31.08
N THR A 5 -5.16 12.44 31.36
CA THR A 5 -4.87 11.05 31.01
C THR A 5 -4.76 11.01 29.49
N LYS A 6 -3.52 11.01 28.97
CA LYS A 6 -3.24 10.75 27.55
C LYS A 6 -3.93 9.45 27.20
N ARG A 7 -5.02 9.55 26.42
CA ARG A 7 -5.70 8.39 25.84
C ARG A 7 -4.64 7.62 25.04
N VAL A 8 -4.23 6.46 25.55
CA VAL A 8 -3.38 5.53 24.82
C VAL A 8 -4.12 5.23 23.52
N LYS A 9 -3.51 5.58 22.39
CA LYS A 9 -4.11 5.28 21.09
C LYS A 9 -4.18 3.75 20.99
N PRO A 10 -5.34 3.17 20.67
CA PRO A 10 -5.43 1.74 20.49
C PRO A 10 -4.47 1.28 19.39
N THR A 11 -3.67 0.27 19.69
CA THR A 11 -2.73 -0.41 18.80
C THR A 11 -3.50 -1.30 17.80
N LEU A 12 -2.95 -1.50 16.60
CA LEU A 12 -3.42 -2.53 15.65
C LEU A 12 -3.08 -3.94 16.18
N MET A 13 -1.97 -4.05 16.90
CA MET A 13 -1.53 -5.24 17.61
C MET A 13 -2.01 -5.15 19.07
N ASP A 14 -3.13 -5.77 19.37
CA ASP A 14 -3.67 -5.83 20.74
C ASP A 14 -2.81 -6.75 21.66
N LYS A 15 -1.82 -7.46 21.11
CA LYS A 15 -0.90 -8.36 21.81
C LYS A 15 0.53 -8.18 21.30
N LYS A 16 1.51 -8.42 22.18
CA LYS A 16 2.92 -8.51 21.78
C LYS A 16 3.11 -9.63 20.77
N LEU A 17 3.88 -9.36 19.72
CA LEU A 17 4.25 -10.37 18.73
C LEU A 17 5.10 -11.48 19.37
N PRO A 18 4.93 -12.74 18.96
CA PRO A 18 5.87 -13.81 19.30
C PRO A 18 7.31 -13.44 18.91
N PRO A 19 8.34 -13.88 19.65
CA PRO A 19 9.72 -13.50 19.39
C PRO A 19 10.19 -13.79 17.95
N HIS A 20 9.82 -14.93 17.37
CA HIS A 20 10.19 -15.29 16.00
C HIS A 20 9.51 -14.40 14.97
N VAL A 21 8.22 -14.08 15.15
CA VAL A 21 7.47 -13.16 14.28
C VAL A 21 8.08 -11.76 14.32
N ARG A 22 8.40 -11.28 15.53
CA ARG A 22 9.06 -9.98 15.72
C ARG A 22 10.44 -9.94 15.06
N GLN A 23 11.23 -11.01 15.21
CA GLN A 23 12.56 -11.08 14.60
C GLN A 23 12.47 -11.05 13.06
N ASN A 24 11.52 -11.80 12.48
CA ASN A 24 11.28 -11.77 11.04
C ASN A 24 10.82 -10.39 10.55
N LEU A 25 9.91 -9.74 11.30
CA LEU A 25 9.48 -8.37 11.00
C LEU A 25 10.66 -7.39 10.95
N ILE A 26 11.55 -7.47 11.94
CA ILE A 26 12.76 -6.64 11.99
C ILE A 26 13.65 -6.91 10.77
N TYR A 27 13.98 -8.17 10.52
CA TYR A 27 14.82 -8.59 9.39
C TYR A 27 14.28 -8.06 8.06
N VAL A 28 13.04 -8.38 7.70
CA VAL A 28 12.45 -7.96 6.42
C VAL A 28 12.39 -6.42 6.31
N GLY A 29 12.16 -5.70 7.41
CA GLY A 29 12.16 -4.24 7.38
C GLY A 29 13.55 -3.60 7.29
N GLU A 30 14.59 -4.26 7.77
CA GLU A 30 15.99 -3.84 7.57
C GLU A 30 16.46 -4.09 6.13
N GLU A 31 16.03 -5.19 5.53
CA GLU A 31 16.30 -5.47 4.12
C GLU A 31 15.59 -4.46 3.19
N LEU A 32 14.39 -3.99 3.55
CA LEU A 32 13.73 -2.87 2.86
C LEU A 32 14.53 -1.57 2.94
N ASP A 33 15.24 -1.31 4.04
CA ASP A 33 16.09 -0.13 4.22
C ASP A 33 17.27 -0.10 3.21
N ILE A 34 17.64 -1.26 2.65
CA ILE A 34 18.66 -1.42 1.60
C ILE A 34 18.09 -1.77 0.21
N ASP A 35 16.82 -1.42 -0.04
CA ASP A 35 16.10 -1.59 -1.32
C ASP A 35 15.90 -3.05 -1.78
N LYS A 36 15.91 -4.03 -0.86
CA LYS A 36 15.47 -5.38 -1.24
C LYS A 36 13.98 -5.40 -1.55
N GLN A 37 13.61 -6.20 -2.55
CA GLN A 37 12.23 -6.34 -2.98
C GLN A 37 11.47 -7.30 -2.06
N LEU A 38 10.20 -6.99 -1.81
CA LEU A 38 9.30 -7.87 -1.07
C LEU A 38 8.70 -8.93 -2.00
N ALA A 39 8.63 -10.16 -1.52
CA ALA A 39 7.79 -11.21 -2.07
C ALA A 39 6.53 -11.38 -1.21
N VAL A 40 5.40 -11.66 -1.85
CA VAL A 40 4.12 -11.94 -1.18
C VAL A 40 3.65 -13.34 -1.52
N GLY A 41 3.64 -14.21 -0.50
CA GLY A 41 3.24 -15.60 -0.57
C GLY A 41 1.74 -15.84 -0.35
N PHE A 42 1.40 -17.08 0.02
CA PHE A 42 0.05 -17.47 0.37
C PHE A 42 -0.49 -16.66 1.56
N GLY A 43 -1.77 -16.32 1.53
CA GLY A 43 -2.46 -15.55 2.57
C GLY A 43 -1.94 -14.12 2.74
N GLY A 44 -1.15 -13.60 1.80
CA GLY A 44 -0.55 -12.27 1.91
C GLY A 44 0.69 -12.21 2.81
N VAL A 45 1.33 -13.34 3.12
CA VAL A 45 2.56 -13.37 3.92
C VAL A 45 3.69 -12.65 3.18
N VAL A 46 4.35 -11.72 3.87
CA VAL A 46 5.41 -10.89 3.29
C VAL A 46 6.79 -11.40 3.71
N SER A 47 7.69 -11.48 2.75
CA SER A 47 9.08 -11.94 2.89
C SER A 47 10.00 -11.15 1.96
N ILE A 48 11.31 -11.37 2.04
CA ILE A 48 12.27 -10.86 1.04
C ILE A 48 12.26 -11.79 -0.16
N ASN A 49 12.34 -11.20 -1.35
CA ASN A 49 12.57 -11.99 -2.56
C ASN A 49 14.04 -12.44 -2.57
N ASP A 50 14.29 -13.70 -2.19
CA ASP A 50 15.63 -14.29 -2.14
C ASP A 50 16.17 -14.68 -3.53
N GLU A 51 15.48 -14.32 -4.62
CA GLU A 51 15.96 -14.45 -6.01
C GLU A 51 17.09 -13.45 -6.34
N ASP A 52 18.15 -13.45 -5.51
CA ASP A 52 19.46 -12.85 -5.79
C ASP A 52 20.30 -13.71 -6.76
N GLU A 53 19.73 -14.73 -7.42
CA GLU A 53 20.24 -15.20 -8.72
C GLU A 53 19.67 -14.29 -9.81
N ARG A 54 20.29 -13.10 -9.92
CA ARG A 54 20.00 -12.12 -10.96
C ARG A 54 19.97 -12.81 -12.33
N SER A 55 18.80 -12.93 -12.95
CA SER A 55 18.76 -13.17 -14.39
C SER A 55 19.39 -11.96 -15.07
N GLU A 56 20.27 -12.20 -16.04
CA GLU A 56 20.97 -11.15 -16.82
C GLU A 56 20.00 -10.15 -17.49
N ASP A 57 18.71 -10.48 -17.56
CA ASP A 57 17.64 -9.63 -18.05
C ASP A 57 17.27 -8.49 -17.08
N ALA A 58 17.35 -8.70 -15.76
CA ALA A 58 17.06 -7.66 -14.76
C ALA A 58 18.21 -6.65 -14.64
N GLU A 59 19.47 -7.08 -14.82
CA GLU A 59 20.63 -6.18 -14.84
C GLU A 59 20.63 -5.27 -16.08
N ARG A 60 20.21 -5.76 -17.24
CA ARG A 60 20.05 -4.93 -18.46
C ARG A 60 18.98 -3.84 -18.33
N GLU A 61 17.97 -4.06 -17.49
CA GLU A 61 16.93 -3.04 -17.22
C GLU A 61 17.36 -2.05 -16.13
N CYS A 62 18.15 -2.50 -15.14
CA CYS A 62 18.70 -1.66 -14.08
C CYS A 62 19.87 -0.77 -14.56
N GLU A 63 20.78 -1.28 -15.41
CA GLU A 63 21.90 -0.52 -15.98
C GLU A 63 21.42 0.58 -16.93
N ARG A 64 20.34 0.35 -17.68
CA ARG A 64 19.70 1.42 -18.47
C ARG A 64 19.06 2.52 -17.62
N SER A 65 18.74 2.24 -16.36
CA SER A 65 18.08 3.18 -15.45
C SER A 65 19.06 4.02 -14.62
N THR A 66 20.28 3.53 -14.39
CA THR A 66 21.29 4.20 -13.57
C THR A 66 22.06 5.29 -14.33
N GLU A 67 22.19 5.18 -15.66
CA GLU A 67 22.80 6.24 -16.49
C GLU A 67 21.85 7.43 -16.80
N GLY A 68 20.55 7.30 -16.48
CA GLY A 68 19.53 8.33 -16.72
C GLY A 68 19.14 9.19 -15.51
N GLN A 69 19.66 8.92 -14.31
CA GLN A 69 19.26 9.60 -13.06
C GLN A 69 19.82 11.02 -12.88
N ARG A 70 20.07 11.74 -13.98
CA ARG A 70 20.21 13.20 -13.98
C ARG A 70 18.87 13.83 -14.34
N SER A 71 18.13 14.23 -13.30
CA SER A 71 17.07 15.24 -13.39
C SER A 71 16.18 15.12 -14.64
N GLN A 72 15.37 14.07 -14.75
CA GLN A 72 14.33 14.04 -15.75
C GLN A 72 12.95 14.05 -15.10
N ARG A 73 12.21 15.10 -15.46
CA ARG A 73 10.75 15.16 -15.39
C ARG A 73 10.18 13.80 -15.79
N TRP A 74 9.19 13.38 -15.00
CA TRP A 74 8.22 12.33 -15.30
C TRP A 74 7.76 12.36 -16.77
N ALA A 75 8.50 11.66 -17.64
CA ALA A 75 8.13 11.36 -19.01
C ALA A 75 9.06 10.27 -19.55
N GLY A 76 8.56 9.05 -19.70
CA GLY A 76 9.23 8.02 -20.51
C GLY A 76 9.16 6.62 -19.93
N GLN A 77 8.06 5.91 -20.21
CA GLN A 77 8.03 4.45 -20.15
C GLN A 77 8.74 3.88 -21.39
N SER A 78 9.53 2.82 -21.24
CA SER A 78 10.23 2.14 -22.33
C SER A 78 9.25 1.52 -23.34
N GLU A 79 9.66 1.40 -24.61
CA GLU A 79 8.80 1.01 -25.74
C GLU A 79 8.20 -0.41 -25.62
N GLY A 80 8.92 -1.35 -24.98
CA GLY A 80 8.45 -2.72 -24.79
C GLY A 80 7.25 -2.83 -23.84
N THR A 81 7.27 -2.09 -22.72
CA THR A 81 6.15 -2.04 -21.77
C THR A 81 4.94 -1.31 -22.38
N ARG A 82 5.17 -0.34 -23.27
CA ARG A 82 4.09 0.38 -23.96
C ARG A 82 3.30 -0.49 -24.93
N GLN A 83 3.94 -1.38 -25.69
CA GLN A 83 3.23 -2.28 -26.62
C GLN A 83 2.39 -3.33 -25.88
N ALA A 84 2.94 -3.97 -24.84
CA ALA A 84 2.17 -4.91 -24.01
C ALA A 84 0.98 -4.23 -23.32
N ARG A 85 1.16 -3.00 -22.83
CA ARG A 85 0.09 -2.19 -22.24
C ARG A 85 -0.97 -1.77 -23.24
N SER A 86 -0.58 -1.37 -24.46
CA SER A 86 -1.52 -1.01 -25.52
C SER A 86 -2.42 -2.17 -25.91
N LEU A 87 -1.90 -3.41 -25.95
CA LEU A 87 -2.70 -4.60 -26.22
C LEU A 87 -3.64 -4.96 -25.06
N ALA A 88 -3.20 -4.79 -23.81
CA ALA A 88 -4.04 -4.99 -22.64
C ALA A 88 -5.18 -3.94 -22.57
N GLU A 89 -4.87 -2.66 -22.83
CA GLU A 89 -5.86 -1.59 -22.93
C GLU A 89 -6.86 -1.81 -24.06
N ALA A 90 -6.45 -2.42 -25.18
CA ALA A 90 -7.35 -2.77 -26.27
C ALA A 90 -8.32 -3.89 -25.87
N ARG A 91 -7.87 -4.91 -25.12
CA ARG A 91 -8.73 -5.99 -24.59
C ARG A 91 -9.74 -5.49 -23.56
N LEU A 92 -9.33 -4.56 -22.69
CA LEU A 92 -10.23 -3.91 -21.73
C LEU A 92 -11.35 -3.09 -22.38
N ARG A 93 -11.23 -2.73 -23.66
CA ARG A 93 -12.31 -2.05 -24.41
C ARG A 93 -13.32 -3.02 -25.01
N SER A 94 -12.97 -4.30 -25.18
CA SER A 94 -13.86 -5.34 -25.73
C SER A 94 -14.61 -6.13 -24.66
N GLU A 95 -14.04 -6.26 -23.46
CA GLU A 95 -14.63 -6.96 -22.31
C GLU A 95 -15.09 -5.96 -21.24
N SER A 96 -16.07 -6.33 -20.41
CA SER A 96 -16.39 -5.48 -19.27
C SER A 96 -15.24 -5.53 -18.26
N LEU A 97 -14.88 -4.39 -17.67
CA LEU A 97 -13.78 -4.32 -16.71
C LEU A 97 -13.98 -5.25 -15.50
N THR A 98 -15.25 -5.50 -15.14
CA THR A 98 -15.63 -6.49 -14.11
C THR A 98 -15.26 -7.91 -14.53
N ASP A 99 -15.53 -8.29 -15.78
CA ASP A 99 -15.16 -9.63 -16.29
C ASP A 99 -13.65 -9.80 -16.32
N HIS A 100 -12.91 -8.75 -16.68
CA HIS A 100 -11.45 -8.76 -16.60
C HIS A 100 -10.96 -8.98 -15.17
N TYR A 101 -11.54 -8.30 -14.17
CA TYR A 101 -11.18 -8.54 -12.77
C TYR A 101 -11.50 -9.97 -12.31
N LEU A 102 -12.64 -10.51 -12.74
CA LEU A 102 -13.07 -11.86 -12.40
C LEU A 102 -12.27 -12.94 -13.15
N SER A 103 -11.65 -12.63 -14.28
CA SER A 103 -10.79 -13.59 -15.00
C SER A 103 -9.63 -14.10 -14.13
N GLY A 104 -9.15 -13.28 -13.19
CA GLY A 104 -8.13 -13.63 -12.20
C GLY A 104 -8.69 -14.14 -10.86
N GLU A 105 -10.00 -14.36 -10.74
CA GLU A 105 -10.65 -14.77 -9.48
C GLU A 105 -10.01 -16.05 -8.92
N ARG A 106 -9.79 -17.07 -9.76
CA ARG A 106 -9.20 -18.33 -9.32
C ARG A 106 -7.81 -18.15 -8.73
N GLU A 107 -6.95 -17.34 -9.35
CA GLU A 107 -5.61 -17.07 -8.81
C GLU A 107 -5.67 -16.34 -7.45
N VAL A 108 -6.68 -15.49 -7.27
CA VAL A 108 -6.92 -14.84 -5.98
C VAL A 108 -7.40 -15.87 -4.97
N LEU A 109 -8.41 -16.69 -5.28
CA LEU A 109 -8.94 -17.71 -4.38
C LEU A 109 -7.89 -18.76 -3.97
N ASP A 110 -6.98 -19.12 -4.87
CA ASP A 110 -5.89 -20.06 -4.61
C ASP A 110 -4.85 -19.49 -3.62
N ARG A 111 -4.75 -18.16 -3.49
CA ARG A 111 -3.77 -17.49 -2.61
C ARG A 111 -4.36 -16.78 -1.41
N TYR A 112 -5.58 -16.30 -1.54
CA TYR A 112 -6.31 -15.53 -0.56
C TYR A 112 -7.69 -16.15 -0.44
N ASP A 113 -8.14 -16.33 0.79
CA ASP A 113 -9.53 -16.72 1.08
C ASP A 113 -10.47 -15.51 0.87
N ALA A 114 -10.48 -14.99 -0.36
CA ALA A 114 -11.14 -13.77 -0.73
C ALA A 114 -12.61 -14.00 -1.08
N ASN A 115 -13.42 -12.99 -0.85
CA ASN A 115 -14.82 -12.96 -1.22
C ASN A 115 -15.07 -11.86 -2.25
N PHE A 116 -15.83 -12.20 -3.27
CA PHE A 116 -16.17 -11.33 -4.39
C PHE A 116 -17.67 -11.00 -4.36
N THR A 117 -18.03 -9.75 -4.60
CA THR A 117 -19.43 -9.35 -4.76
C THR A 117 -19.57 -8.38 -5.92
N VAL A 118 -20.17 -8.88 -7.00
CA VAL A 118 -20.44 -8.09 -8.21
C VAL A 118 -21.64 -7.18 -7.97
N THR A 119 -21.55 -5.95 -8.45
CA THR A 119 -22.62 -4.96 -8.45
C THR A 119 -22.69 -4.28 -9.81
N ASN A 120 -23.77 -3.52 -10.05
CA ASN A 120 -23.92 -2.71 -11.26
C ASN A 120 -22.87 -1.59 -11.40
N PHE A 121 -22.05 -1.35 -10.37
CA PHE A 121 -21.05 -0.27 -10.36
C PHE A 121 -19.61 -0.79 -10.38
N GLY A 122 -19.42 -2.10 -10.23
CA GLY A 122 -18.10 -2.70 -10.08
C GLY A 122 -18.10 -3.89 -9.12
N LEU A 123 -16.92 -4.25 -8.67
CA LEU A 123 -16.63 -5.45 -7.91
C LEU A 123 -16.12 -5.11 -6.50
N TRP A 124 -16.79 -5.63 -5.49
CA TRP A 124 -16.24 -5.65 -4.13
C TRP A 124 -15.36 -6.88 -3.98
N VAL A 125 -14.19 -6.68 -3.38
CA VAL A 125 -13.25 -7.73 -3.00
C VAL A 125 -12.92 -7.55 -1.53
N VAL A 126 -13.05 -8.63 -0.77
CA VAL A 126 -12.55 -8.66 0.60
C VAL A 126 -11.68 -9.87 0.80
N ALA A 127 -10.44 -9.65 1.25
CA ALA A 127 -9.48 -10.71 1.45
C ALA A 127 -8.85 -10.62 2.83
N PRO A 128 -8.74 -11.73 3.59
CA PRO A 128 -7.88 -11.78 4.75
C PRO A 128 -6.42 -11.69 4.31
N SER A 129 -5.58 -11.06 5.12
CA SER A 129 -4.13 -10.98 4.90
C SER A 129 -3.39 -11.19 6.22
N TYR A 130 -2.35 -12.01 6.16
CA TYR A 130 -1.47 -12.38 7.27
C TYR A 130 -0.05 -11.92 6.95
N PRO A 131 0.24 -10.61 6.92
CA PRO A 131 1.52 -10.08 6.45
C PRO A 131 2.73 -10.63 7.22
N LEU A 132 2.53 -11.10 8.46
CA LEU A 132 3.57 -11.66 9.32
C LEU A 132 3.45 -13.18 9.54
N GLY A 133 2.65 -13.89 8.73
CA GLY A 133 2.36 -15.31 8.95
C GLY A 133 1.19 -15.57 9.90
N VAL A 134 0.84 -16.86 10.05
CA VAL A 134 -0.32 -17.33 10.84
C VAL A 134 -0.24 -17.02 12.34
N ASP A 135 0.99 -16.87 12.86
CA ASP A 135 1.25 -16.47 14.25
C ASP A 135 1.15 -14.95 14.47
N GLY A 136 1.02 -14.19 13.39
CA GLY A 136 0.89 -12.74 13.39
C GLY A 136 -0.56 -12.24 13.46
N PRO A 137 -0.75 -10.91 13.43
CA PRO A 137 -2.07 -10.31 13.32
C PRO A 137 -2.70 -10.58 11.95
N GLN A 138 -3.99 -10.90 11.96
CA GLN A 138 -4.83 -10.98 10.76
C GLN A 138 -5.43 -9.60 10.46
N PHE A 139 -5.43 -9.24 9.18
CA PHE A 139 -6.11 -8.06 8.65
C PHE A 139 -7.13 -8.46 7.58
N HIS A 140 -8.06 -7.56 7.30
CA HIS A 140 -8.95 -7.67 6.15
C HIS A 140 -8.73 -6.47 5.23
N LEU A 141 -8.41 -6.75 3.98
CA LEU A 141 -8.36 -5.76 2.90
C LEU A 141 -9.74 -5.67 2.27
N VAL A 142 -10.34 -4.48 2.26
CA VAL A 142 -11.61 -4.24 1.56
C VAL A 142 -11.36 -3.29 0.42
N ILE A 143 -11.72 -3.74 -0.77
CA ILE A 143 -11.45 -3.08 -2.05
C ILE A 143 -12.77 -3.00 -2.81
N PHE A 144 -13.03 -1.84 -3.39
CA PHE A 144 -14.02 -1.67 -4.43
C PHE A 144 -13.31 -1.31 -5.73
N LEU A 145 -13.50 -2.15 -6.74
CA LEU A 145 -12.97 -1.99 -8.08
C LEU A 145 -14.10 -1.48 -8.98
N PRO A 146 -14.09 -0.19 -9.37
CA PRO A 146 -15.16 0.36 -10.18
C PRO A 146 -15.15 -0.23 -11.60
N GLN A 147 -16.32 -0.33 -12.22
CA GLN A 147 -16.45 -0.73 -13.62
C GLN A 147 -15.99 0.37 -14.60
N ASN A 148 -15.98 1.63 -14.14
CA ASN A 148 -15.47 2.76 -14.91
C ASN A 148 -13.93 2.73 -14.91
N PRO A 149 -13.26 2.56 -16.06
CA PRO A 149 -11.79 2.48 -16.14
C PRO A 149 -11.08 3.80 -15.75
N SER A 150 -11.79 4.93 -15.82
CA SER A 150 -11.27 6.23 -15.38
C SER A 150 -11.36 6.43 -13.86
N ALA A 151 -12.07 5.55 -13.16
CA ALA A 151 -12.19 5.60 -11.71
C ALA A 151 -11.13 4.71 -11.05
N ARG A 152 -10.54 5.19 -9.96
CA ARG A 152 -9.56 4.43 -9.18
C ARG A 152 -10.24 3.45 -8.23
N PRO A 153 -9.55 2.36 -7.84
CA PRO A 153 -9.99 1.54 -6.72
C PRO A 153 -10.21 2.38 -5.46
N ALA A 154 -11.26 2.07 -4.70
CA ALA A 154 -11.38 2.54 -3.32
C ALA A 154 -10.96 1.40 -2.40
N SER A 155 -9.95 1.60 -1.57
CA SER A 155 -9.40 0.54 -0.72
C SER A 155 -8.97 1.03 0.64
N TRP A 156 -9.01 0.13 1.62
CA TRP A 156 -8.38 0.33 2.93
C TRP A 156 -8.17 -1.03 3.64
N GLY A 157 -7.42 -1.05 4.74
CA GLY A 157 -7.21 -2.25 5.57
C GLY A 157 -7.79 -2.11 6.98
N TRP A 158 -8.32 -3.21 7.52
CA TRP A 158 -8.88 -3.26 8.87
C TRP A 158 -8.16 -4.31 9.72
N GLY A 159 -7.70 -3.88 10.90
CA GLY A 159 -7.07 -4.75 11.90
C GLY A 159 -8.13 -5.32 12.82
N VAL A 160 -8.53 -6.57 12.58
CA VAL A 160 -9.49 -7.32 13.41
C VAL A 160 -9.41 -8.81 13.10
N ARG A 161 -9.45 -9.64 14.16
CA ARG A 161 -9.68 -11.09 14.07
C ARG A 161 -11.12 -11.43 13.63
N LYS A 162 -12.07 -10.50 13.83
CA LYS A 162 -13.44 -10.51 13.28
C LYS A 162 -13.92 -9.08 13.04
N LEU A 163 -14.32 -8.75 11.82
CA LEU A 163 -15.00 -7.49 11.50
C LEU A 163 -16.34 -7.44 12.24
N GLY A 164 -16.46 -6.50 13.18
CA GLY A 164 -17.64 -6.32 14.03
C GLY A 164 -18.16 -4.88 14.00
N LYS A 165 -18.99 -4.52 14.98
CA LYS A 165 -19.69 -3.21 15.02
C LYS A 165 -18.75 -1.98 15.03
N PHE A 166 -17.50 -2.14 15.47
CA PHE A 166 -16.50 -1.08 15.55
C PHE A 166 -15.14 -1.56 14.99
N PRO A 167 -15.02 -1.70 13.67
CA PRO A 167 -13.80 -2.22 13.07
C PRO A 167 -12.67 -1.17 13.18
N LYS A 168 -11.52 -1.56 13.71
CA LYS A 168 -10.31 -0.71 13.72
C LYS A 168 -9.71 -0.71 12.32
N PHE A 169 -9.46 0.46 11.77
CA PHE A 169 -8.80 0.60 10.48
C PHE A 169 -7.29 0.83 10.67
N VAL A 170 -6.50 0.32 9.74
CA VAL A 170 -5.05 0.51 9.68
C VAL A 170 -4.73 1.98 9.38
N GLY A 171 -3.61 2.49 9.89
CA GLY A 171 -3.29 3.92 9.84
C GLY A 171 -3.24 4.50 8.42
N PRO A 172 -3.31 5.84 8.28
CA PRO A 172 -3.40 6.52 6.99
C PRO A 172 -2.07 6.65 6.24
N ARG A 173 -0.96 6.15 6.78
CA ARG A 173 0.36 6.35 6.19
C ARG A 173 0.47 5.64 4.83
N HIS A 174 1.05 6.33 3.85
CA HIS A 174 1.08 5.91 2.44
C HIS A 174 -0.30 5.58 1.86
N THR A 175 -1.29 6.43 2.15
CA THR A 175 -2.57 6.47 1.41
C THR A 175 -2.64 7.73 0.55
N ASN A 176 -3.36 7.64 -0.56
CA ASN A 176 -3.39 8.66 -1.60
C ASN A 176 -4.15 9.92 -1.16
N PHE A 177 -3.71 11.08 -1.63
CA PHE A 177 -4.53 12.29 -1.65
C PHE A 177 -5.15 12.49 -3.05
N PRO A 178 -6.34 13.10 -3.14
CA PRO A 178 -7.31 13.38 -2.07
C PRO A 178 -8.23 12.19 -1.74
N TYR A 179 -8.03 11.05 -2.39
CA TYR A 179 -9.00 9.96 -2.41
C TYR A 179 -8.99 9.08 -1.16
N HIS A 180 -7.90 9.12 -0.40
CA HIS A 180 -7.70 8.36 0.83
C HIS A 180 -7.81 6.85 0.62
N ASP A 181 -7.43 6.31 -0.54
CA ASP A 181 -7.26 4.88 -0.77
C ASP A 181 -5.80 4.47 -0.55
N ILE A 182 -5.53 3.18 -0.38
CA ILE A 182 -4.15 2.70 -0.20
C ILE A 182 -3.34 2.96 -1.48
N CYS A 183 -2.14 3.53 -1.34
CA CYS A 183 -1.23 3.70 -2.47
C CYS A 183 -0.80 2.32 -2.99
N ALA A 184 -1.20 1.99 -4.23
CA ALA A 184 -0.85 0.76 -4.92
C ALA A 184 0.36 0.96 -5.84
N GLN A 185 1.46 1.50 -5.31
CA GLN A 185 2.69 1.67 -6.08
C GLN A 185 3.61 0.46 -5.90
N GLY A 186 4.08 -0.09 -7.01
CA GLY A 186 5.02 -1.19 -7.08
C GLY A 186 6.46 -0.77 -6.73
N PRO A 187 7.37 -1.76 -6.61
CA PRO A 187 8.74 -1.54 -6.19
C PRO A 187 9.56 -0.69 -7.18
N LEU A 188 9.23 -0.70 -8.48
CA LEU A 188 9.92 0.13 -9.49
C LEU A 188 9.23 1.49 -9.71
N GLY A 189 8.27 1.85 -8.84
CA GLY A 189 7.59 3.13 -8.86
C GLY A 189 6.38 3.19 -9.81
N GLU A 190 6.01 2.11 -10.47
CA GLU A 190 4.79 1.99 -11.26
C GLU A 190 3.55 1.89 -10.37
N ALA A 191 2.54 2.70 -10.65
CA ALA A 191 1.24 2.52 -10.01
C ALA A 191 0.52 1.34 -10.65
N TRP A 192 -0.09 0.48 -9.83
CA TRP A 192 -0.98 -0.59 -10.26
C TRP A 192 -2.03 -0.06 -11.24
N GLN A 193 -2.27 -0.86 -12.28
CA GLN A 193 -3.29 -0.63 -13.27
C GLN A 193 -4.25 -1.83 -13.33
N PRO A 194 -5.48 -1.65 -13.85
CA PRO A 194 -6.45 -2.74 -13.94
C PRO A 194 -5.93 -4.02 -14.60
N GLN A 195 -5.07 -3.89 -15.62
CA GLN A 195 -4.45 -5.03 -16.31
C GLN A 195 -3.50 -5.86 -15.44
N ASP A 196 -2.96 -5.31 -14.36
CA ASP A 196 -2.06 -6.03 -13.46
C ASP A 196 -2.84 -7.03 -12.57
N GLY A 197 -4.16 -6.92 -12.54
CA GLY A 197 -5.05 -7.88 -11.90
C GLY A 197 -5.21 -7.70 -10.39
N VAL A 198 -6.27 -8.33 -9.85
CA VAL A 198 -6.66 -8.20 -8.43
C VAL A 198 -5.62 -8.83 -7.50
N ARG A 199 -4.99 -9.93 -7.90
CA ARG A 199 -3.93 -10.60 -7.13
C ARG A 199 -2.75 -9.67 -6.85
N GLN A 200 -2.27 -8.96 -7.88
CA GLN A 200 -1.16 -8.03 -7.72
C GLN A 200 -1.54 -6.87 -6.79
N LEU A 201 -2.77 -6.36 -6.89
CA LEU A 201 -3.27 -5.33 -5.99
C LEU A 201 -3.28 -5.79 -4.53
N LEU A 202 -3.75 -7.00 -4.26
CA LEU A 202 -3.74 -7.60 -2.92
C LEU A 202 -2.32 -7.80 -2.38
N ASN A 203 -1.36 -8.15 -3.24
CA ASN A 203 0.04 -8.26 -2.85
C ASN A 203 0.63 -6.91 -2.43
N LEU A 204 0.38 -5.85 -3.20
CA LEU A 204 0.80 -4.48 -2.86
C LEU A 204 0.19 -4.03 -1.53
N TYR A 205 -1.09 -4.34 -1.30
CA TYR A 205 -1.76 -4.00 -0.05
C TYR A 205 -1.31 -4.85 1.14
N SER A 206 -0.96 -6.11 0.95
CA SER A 206 -0.33 -6.94 2.00
C SER A 206 1.05 -6.42 2.37
N SER A 207 1.83 -5.97 1.38
CA SER A 207 3.10 -5.27 1.61
C SER A 207 2.91 -3.95 2.36
N TRP A 208 1.83 -3.21 2.09
CA TRP A 208 1.47 -2.02 2.87
C TRP A 208 1.11 -2.37 4.32
N LEU A 209 0.33 -3.44 4.55
CA LEU A 209 -0.01 -3.93 5.89
C LEU A 209 1.24 -4.34 6.68
N PHE A 210 2.20 -5.02 6.04
CA PHE A 210 3.49 -5.35 6.65
C PHE A 210 4.21 -4.09 7.16
N ARG A 211 4.28 -3.04 6.33
CA ARG A 211 4.95 -1.78 6.72
C ARG A 211 4.24 -1.07 7.87
N HIS A 212 2.91 -1.17 7.96
CA HIS A 212 2.16 -0.72 9.14
C HIS A 212 2.46 -1.54 10.38
N CYS A 213 2.62 -2.86 10.24
CA CYS A 213 3.06 -3.70 11.35
C CYS A 213 4.44 -3.28 11.86
N TYR A 214 5.39 -3.05 10.95
CA TYR A 214 6.73 -2.58 11.30
C TYR A 214 6.68 -1.20 11.95
N LEU A 215 5.91 -0.26 11.40
CA LEU A 215 5.73 1.08 11.96
C LEU A 215 5.22 1.03 13.40
N GLU A 216 4.27 0.16 13.69
CA GLU A 216 3.69 0.05 15.02
C GLU A 216 4.65 -0.59 16.04
N GLU A 217 5.35 -1.65 15.65
CA GLU A 217 6.26 -2.39 16.53
C GLU A 217 7.61 -1.67 16.73
N ILE A 218 8.13 -1.03 15.69
CA ILE A 218 9.49 -0.45 15.66
C ILE A 218 9.47 1.08 15.75
N GLY A 219 8.35 1.73 15.42
CA GLY A 219 8.18 3.19 15.55
C GLY A 219 8.68 4.01 14.36
N LYS A 220 9.13 3.37 13.27
CA LYS A 220 9.55 4.02 12.02
C LYS A 220 9.04 3.22 10.82
N TRP A 221 8.89 3.85 9.67
CA TRP A 221 8.53 3.17 8.43
C TRP A 221 9.76 2.51 7.80
N PRO A 222 9.67 1.24 7.40
CA PRO A 222 10.79 0.55 6.78
C PRO A 222 10.92 0.94 5.30
N GLY A 223 12.15 0.99 4.82
CA GLY A 223 12.47 1.29 3.44
C GLY A 223 12.38 2.76 3.07
N ARG A 224 12.79 3.04 1.83
CA ARG A 224 12.81 4.39 1.28
C ARG A 224 11.41 4.90 1.02
N GLN A 225 11.17 6.17 1.33
CA GLN A 225 9.86 6.78 1.22
C GLN A 225 9.86 8.00 0.31
N TRP A 226 8.92 8.02 -0.63
CA TRP A 226 8.65 9.21 -1.42
C TRP A 226 7.55 10.06 -0.77
N GLY A 227 7.74 11.38 -0.80
CA GLY A 227 6.78 12.34 -0.30
C GLY A 227 6.81 13.58 -1.19
N ALA A 228 5.69 13.87 -1.86
CA ALA A 228 5.63 14.87 -2.93
C ALA A 228 5.87 16.31 -2.44
N THR A 229 5.49 16.62 -1.20
CA THR A 229 5.42 17.99 -0.66
C THR A 229 6.12 18.06 0.69
N ALA A 230 6.59 19.25 1.08
CA ALA A 230 7.19 19.45 2.40
C ALA A 230 6.20 19.12 3.52
N LEU A 231 4.93 19.50 3.36
CA LEU A 231 3.89 19.19 4.33
C LEU A 231 3.74 17.68 4.53
N TYR A 232 3.68 16.89 3.45
CA TYR A 232 3.59 15.43 3.52
C TYR A 232 4.76 14.83 4.30
N ARG A 233 5.99 15.22 3.97
CA ARG A 233 7.19 14.69 4.63
C ARG A 233 7.23 15.06 6.10
N ARG A 234 6.91 16.32 6.46
CA ARG A 234 6.84 16.76 7.86
C ARG A 234 5.80 16.00 8.68
N THR A 235 4.67 15.63 8.08
CA THR A 235 3.61 14.93 8.79
C THR A 235 3.82 13.42 8.89
N GLU A 236 4.45 12.82 7.88
CA GLU A 236 4.54 11.37 7.77
C GLU A 236 5.92 10.83 8.14
N PHE A 237 7.01 11.57 7.90
CA PHE A 237 8.36 11.02 8.03
C PHE A 237 8.94 11.26 9.44
N HIS A 238 9.57 10.23 9.97
CA HIS A 238 10.45 10.32 11.12
C HIS A 238 11.86 10.72 10.68
N ALA A 239 12.59 11.43 11.54
CA ALA A 239 13.95 11.92 11.27
C ALA A 239 14.91 10.82 10.76
N ASP A 240 14.78 9.63 11.33
CA ASP A 240 15.65 8.47 11.08
C ASP A 240 15.17 7.54 9.96
N GLU A 241 14.13 7.92 9.20
CA GLU A 241 13.66 7.13 8.07
C GLU A 241 14.38 7.52 6.77
N TRP A 242 14.47 6.60 5.83
CA TRP A 242 15.13 6.87 4.55
C TRP A 242 14.27 7.72 3.62
N CYS A 243 14.91 8.71 3.00
CA CYS A 243 14.29 9.48 1.93
C CYS A 243 14.41 8.76 0.59
N GLY A 244 13.29 8.61 -0.12
CA GLY A 244 13.18 8.03 -1.46
C GLY A 244 13.45 9.01 -2.60
N CYS A 245 14.32 10.00 -2.38
CA CYS A 245 14.68 11.00 -3.39
C CYS A 245 15.92 10.64 -4.21
N GLY A 246 16.51 9.46 -3.98
CA GLY A 246 17.73 8.98 -4.65
C GLY A 246 19.04 9.36 -3.96
N LYS A 247 19.05 10.28 -3.00
CA LYS A 247 20.29 10.71 -2.30
C LYS A 247 20.83 9.71 -1.26
N PHE A 248 20.18 8.56 -1.10
CA PHE A 248 20.48 7.56 -0.07
C PHE A 248 20.81 8.17 1.30
N ALA A 249 19.91 9.03 1.78
CA ALA A 249 20.07 9.78 3.02
C ALA A 249 18.81 9.67 3.89
N ARG A 250 18.99 9.76 5.21
CA ARG A 250 17.87 9.83 6.16
C ARG A 250 17.15 11.17 6.02
N TYR A 251 15.88 11.23 6.43
CA TYR A 251 15.06 12.43 6.29
C TYR A 251 15.73 13.66 6.93
N ARG A 252 16.26 13.49 8.15
CA ARG A 252 16.99 14.52 8.91
C ARG A 252 18.19 15.08 8.14
N ASP A 253 18.87 14.24 7.36
CA ASP A 253 20.09 14.58 6.63
C ASP A 253 19.81 14.94 5.16
N CYS A 254 18.53 15.07 4.77
CA CYS A 254 18.13 15.24 3.36
C CYS A 254 17.19 16.40 3.11
N HIS A 255 15.93 16.30 3.57
CA HIS A 255 14.89 17.28 3.27
C HIS A 255 14.36 18.00 4.51
N MET A 256 14.67 17.50 5.72
CA MET A 256 14.07 18.01 6.95
C MET A 256 14.34 19.50 7.16
N ASP A 257 15.58 19.97 7.02
CA ASP A 257 15.90 21.40 7.19
C ASP A 257 15.18 22.30 6.19
N ALA A 258 15.15 21.90 4.92
CA ALA A 258 14.44 22.63 3.88
C ALA A 258 12.92 22.66 4.13
N ASP A 259 12.35 21.54 4.56
CA ASP A 259 10.93 21.43 4.88
C ASP A 259 10.55 22.28 6.09
N LEU A 260 11.43 22.35 7.11
CA LEU A 260 11.23 23.14 8.32
C LEU A 260 11.46 24.64 8.11
N ALA A 261 12.26 25.02 7.12
CA ALA A 261 12.45 26.42 6.73
C ALA A 261 11.18 27.02 6.08
N LEU A 262 10.30 26.18 5.51
CA LEU A 262 9.03 26.63 4.94
C LEU A 262 8.01 26.97 6.02
N SER A 263 7.34 28.12 5.86
CA SER A 263 6.21 28.48 6.70
C SER A 263 5.09 27.44 6.54
N GLN A 264 4.26 27.27 7.58
CA GLN A 264 3.10 26.37 7.51
C GLN A 264 2.18 26.71 6.33
N ARG A 265 1.97 28.01 6.07
CA ARG A 265 1.15 28.51 4.97
C ARG A 265 1.72 28.12 3.61
N ASP A 266 3.03 28.21 3.42
CA ASP A 266 3.67 27.89 2.15
C ASP A 266 3.66 26.38 1.90
N ALA A 267 3.93 25.58 2.93
CA ALA A 267 3.85 24.12 2.84
C ALA A 267 2.41 23.63 2.53
N GLU A 268 1.39 24.28 3.10
CA GLU A 268 -0.02 24.00 2.77
C GLU A 268 -0.37 24.45 1.34
N ALA A 269 0.08 25.63 0.91
CA ALA A 269 -0.14 26.11 -0.45
C ALA A 269 0.50 25.18 -1.50
N GLU A 270 1.73 24.72 -1.25
CA GLU A 270 2.40 23.71 -2.07
C GLU A 270 1.58 22.41 -2.12
N HIS A 271 1.08 21.94 -0.98
CA HIS A 271 0.27 20.72 -0.90
C HIS A 271 -1.04 20.83 -1.67
N ILE A 272 -1.76 21.95 -1.52
CA ILE A 272 -3.00 22.23 -2.24
C ILE A 272 -2.72 22.29 -3.75
N ALA A 273 -1.63 22.94 -4.17
CA ALA A 273 -1.26 23.00 -5.59
C ALA A 273 -0.96 21.61 -6.19
N ASN A 274 -0.34 20.71 -5.42
CA ASN A 274 0.03 19.37 -5.88
C ASN A 274 -1.15 18.38 -5.87
N PHE A 275 -2.05 18.46 -4.88
CA PHE A 275 -3.09 17.44 -4.67
C PHE A 275 -4.52 17.96 -4.83
N ASN A 276 -4.69 19.25 -5.10
CA ASN A 276 -5.99 19.92 -5.23
C ASN A 276 -6.92 19.63 -4.04
N THR A 277 -6.40 19.69 -2.81
CA THR A 277 -7.15 19.36 -1.60
C THR A 277 -6.73 20.16 -0.38
N LEU A 278 -7.72 20.52 0.43
CA LEU A 278 -7.56 21.09 1.77
C LEU A 278 -7.64 20.02 2.87
N HIS A 279 -7.87 18.76 2.50
CA HIS A 279 -8.03 17.66 3.45
C HIS A 279 -6.69 16.99 3.73
N PHE A 280 -6.03 17.40 4.81
CA PHE A 280 -4.76 16.80 5.23
C PHE A 280 -4.94 15.48 6.01
N LYS A 281 -6.12 15.27 6.61
CA LYS A 281 -6.41 14.06 7.39
C LYS A 281 -7.07 12.99 6.52
N ARG A 282 -6.33 11.92 6.22
CA ARG A 282 -6.83 10.76 5.49
C ARG A 282 -7.58 9.82 6.42
N ASN A 283 -8.73 9.33 5.97
CA ASN A 283 -9.57 8.35 6.68
C ASN A 283 -10.15 7.39 5.63
N PRO A 284 -10.56 6.17 6.03
CA PRO A 284 -11.20 5.24 5.11
C PRO A 284 -12.37 5.91 4.36
N PRO A 285 -12.48 5.72 3.03
CA PRO A 285 -13.58 6.24 2.23
C PRO A 285 -14.93 5.88 2.84
N LYS A 286 -15.90 6.80 2.75
CA LYS A 286 -17.24 6.62 3.35
C LYS A 286 -17.92 5.34 2.86
N ALA A 287 -17.80 5.04 1.57
CA ALA A 287 -18.37 3.82 0.96
C ALA A 287 -17.85 2.54 1.64
N LEU A 288 -16.53 2.44 1.87
CA LEU A 288 -15.96 1.25 2.52
C LEU A 288 -16.42 1.13 3.98
N LYS A 289 -16.51 2.25 4.70
CA LYS A 289 -17.04 2.26 6.08
C LYS A 289 -18.51 1.82 6.15
N SER A 290 -19.31 2.24 5.17
CA SER A 290 -20.70 1.79 5.07
C SER A 290 -20.77 0.30 4.75
N PHE A 291 -20.03 -0.16 3.75
CA PHE A 291 -19.98 -1.56 3.32
C PHE A 291 -19.65 -2.52 4.47
N ILE A 292 -18.57 -2.24 5.23
CA ILE A 292 -18.17 -3.09 6.36
C ILE A 292 -19.21 -3.14 7.47
N ARG A 293 -20.00 -2.07 7.65
CA ARG A 293 -21.04 -2.01 8.69
C ARG A 293 -22.32 -2.75 8.32
N SER A 294 -22.63 -2.90 7.04
CA SER A 294 -23.94 -3.41 6.58
C SER A 294 -23.88 -4.76 5.88
N GLU A 295 -22.87 -5.00 5.06
CA GLU A 295 -22.86 -6.15 4.12
C GLU A 295 -21.81 -7.21 4.48
N TRP A 296 -20.78 -6.86 5.26
CA TRP A 296 -19.72 -7.82 5.60
C TRP A 296 -20.22 -9.06 6.36
N SER A 297 -21.17 -8.93 7.27
CA SER A 297 -21.67 -10.07 8.05
C SER A 297 -22.41 -11.12 7.22
N LYS A 298 -22.69 -10.84 5.94
CA LYS A 298 -23.28 -11.78 4.98
C LYS A 298 -22.23 -12.54 4.17
N VAL A 299 -20.96 -12.13 4.27
CA VAL A 299 -19.84 -12.83 3.65
C VAL A 299 -19.48 -14.03 4.53
N PRO A 300 -19.59 -15.28 4.04
CA PRO A 300 -19.27 -16.45 4.82
C PRO A 300 -17.83 -16.37 5.31
N ALA A 301 -17.61 -16.58 6.61
CA ALA A 301 -16.27 -16.93 7.07
C ALA A 301 -15.97 -18.31 6.49
N HIS A 302 -15.04 -18.42 5.54
CA HIS A 302 -14.60 -19.74 5.11
C HIS A 302 -13.99 -20.43 6.33
N PRO A 303 -14.28 -21.71 6.58
CA PRO A 303 -13.61 -22.45 7.63
C PRO A 303 -12.11 -22.44 7.32
N LEU A 304 -11.34 -21.84 8.25
CA LEU A 304 -9.90 -21.99 8.32
C LEU A 304 -9.61 -23.50 8.35
N ILE A 305 -8.85 -23.99 7.36
CA ILE A 305 -8.24 -25.33 7.40
C ILE A 305 -7.17 -25.32 8.49
#